data_AF-A0A8D6V2K0-F1
#
_entry.id   AF-A0A8D6V2K0-F1
#
_cell.length_a   1.000
_cell.length_b   1.000
_cell.length_c   1.000
_cell.angle_alpha   90.00
_cell.angle_beta   90.00
_cell.angle_gamma   90.00
#
_symmetry.space_group_name_H-M   'P 1'
#
loop_
_entity.id
_entity.type
_entity.pdbx_description
1 polymer ?
#
loop_
_entity_poly.entity_id
_entity_poly.type
_entity_poly.pdbx_seq_one_letter_code
_entity_poly.pdbx_strand_id
1 'polypeptide(L)'
;MVLGCLGNPGRITDSQIIAVLKQSEAGTPVPQLCREHGISSATFYKWRSKFGGMDASLMSQLKELQDENRRLKKMYADAQLSADLLKEAMAKKW
;
A
#
# COMPACT_ATOMS: atom_id res chain seq x y z
N MET A 1 -31.16 0.40 7.74
CA MET A 1 -29.92 1.18 7.50
C MET A 1 -28.78 0.20 7.27
N VAL A 2 -28.50 -0.16 6.02
CA VAL A 2 -27.28 -0.89 5.66
C VAL A 2 -26.37 0.14 5.00
N LEU A 3 -25.26 0.45 5.67
CA LEU A 3 -24.33 1.50 5.26
C LEU A 3 -23.69 1.17 3.91
N GLY A 4 -23.75 2.16 3.01
CA GLY A 4 -22.59 2.59 2.24
C GLY A 4 -22.08 1.64 1.17
N CYS A 5 -22.63 1.78 -0.04
CA CYS A 5 -21.93 1.45 -1.27
C CYS A 5 -20.54 2.12 -1.27
N LEU A 6 -19.46 1.34 -1.15
CA LEU A 6 -18.10 1.84 -1.31
C LEU A 6 -17.36 1.00 -2.35
N GLY A 7 -17.11 1.62 -3.50
CA GLY A 7 -16.13 1.14 -4.48
C GLY A 7 -16.68 1.05 -5.90
N ASN A 8 -16.31 2.02 -6.73
CA ASN A 8 -16.48 1.98 -8.18
C ASN A 8 -15.85 0.67 -8.74
N PRO A 9 -16.53 -0.09 -9.62
CA PRO A 9 -16.11 -1.43 -10.08
C PRO A 9 -14.76 -1.50 -10.81
N GLY A 10 -14.10 -0.37 -11.06
CA GLY A 10 -12.82 -0.31 -11.77
C GLY A 10 -11.55 -0.47 -10.92
N ARG A 11 -11.59 -0.22 -9.60
CA ARG A 11 -10.37 -0.29 -8.76
C ARG A 11 -10.69 -0.47 -7.28
N ILE A 12 -10.60 -1.71 -6.80
CA ILE A 12 -10.62 -2.02 -5.37
C ILE A 12 -9.21 -1.78 -4.82
N THR A 13 -9.08 -0.98 -3.77
CA THR A 13 -7.80 -0.66 -3.13
C THR A 13 -7.33 -1.77 -2.20
N ASP A 14 -6.03 -1.85 -1.93
CA ASP A 14 -5.47 -2.83 -0.98
C ASP A 14 -6.11 -2.73 0.41
N SER A 15 -6.47 -1.52 0.85
CA SER A 15 -7.20 -1.28 2.11
C SER A 15 -8.62 -1.88 2.09
N GLN A 16 -9.33 -1.77 0.98
CA GLN A 16 -10.65 -2.38 0.81
C GLN A 16 -10.55 -3.90 0.77
N ILE A 17 -9.54 -4.44 0.08
CA ILE A 17 -9.27 -5.88 0.02
C ILE A 17 -9.11 -6.45 1.43
N ILE A 18 -8.29 -5.80 2.27
CA ILE A 18 -8.06 -6.27 3.64
C ILE A 18 -9.29 -6.11 4.54
N ALA A 19 -10.10 -5.05 4.35
CA ALA A 19 -11.37 -4.94 5.06
C ALA A 19 -12.31 -6.12 4.75
N VAL A 20 -12.39 -6.55 3.48
CA VAL A 20 -13.18 -7.72 3.07
C VAL A 20 -12.62 -9.02 3.66
N LEU A 21 -11.29 -9.19 3.68
CA LEU A 21 -10.66 -10.37 4.29
C LEU A 21 -10.92 -10.43 5.81
N LYS A 22 -10.83 -9.30 6.51
CA LYS A 22 -11.15 -9.22 7.96
C LYS A 22 -12.61 -9.54 8.26
N GLN A 23 -13.56 -9.15 7.41
CA GLN A 23 -14.96 -9.55 7.58
C GLN A 23 -15.14 -11.07 7.45
N SER A 24 -14.41 -11.71 6.53
CA SER A 24 -14.41 -13.17 6.43
C SER A 24 -13.78 -13.85 7.67
N GLU A 25 -12.71 -13.28 8.21
CA GLU A 25 -12.08 -13.77 9.45
C GLU A 25 -12.99 -13.59 10.68
N ALA A 26 -13.81 -12.54 10.70
CA ALA A 26 -14.84 -12.30 11.70
C ALA A 26 -16.07 -13.23 11.57
N GLY A 27 -16.11 -14.09 10.55
CA GLY A 27 -17.13 -15.12 10.37
C GLY A 27 -18.16 -14.85 9.27
N THR A 28 -18.05 -13.74 8.51
CA THR A 28 -18.97 -13.49 7.39
C THR A 28 -18.72 -14.51 6.26
N PRO A 29 -19.76 -15.19 5.74
CA PRO A 29 -19.61 -16.16 4.66
C PRO A 29 -19.06 -15.52 3.37
N VAL A 30 -18.03 -16.14 2.78
CA VAL A 30 -17.41 -15.69 1.52
C VAL A 30 -18.43 -15.48 0.38
N PRO A 31 -19.45 -16.34 0.17
CA PRO A 31 -20.45 -16.12 -0.87
C PRO A 31 -21.25 -14.82 -0.71
N GLN A 32 -21.47 -14.38 0.54
CA GLN A 32 -22.15 -13.11 0.83
C GLN A 32 -21.24 -11.93 0.47
N LEU A 33 -19.98 -11.96 0.93
CA LEU A 33 -18.99 -10.92 0.62
C LEU A 33 -18.78 -10.77 -0.90
N CYS A 34 -18.77 -11.89 -1.63
CA CYS A 34 -18.65 -11.89 -3.08
C CYS A 34 -19.82 -11.15 -3.76
N ARG A 35 -21.05 -11.32 -3.27
CA ARG A 35 -22.24 -10.62 -3.78
C ARG A 35 -22.24 -9.14 -3.41
N GLU A 36 -21.92 -8.81 -2.15
CA GLU A 36 -21.91 -7.44 -1.64
C GLU A 36 -20.85 -6.57 -2.33
N HIS A 37 -19.66 -7.14 -2.58
CA HIS A 37 -18.55 -6.42 -3.19
C HIS A 37 -18.45 -6.62 -4.71
N GLY A 38 -19.36 -7.38 -5.31
CA GLY A 38 -19.35 -7.65 -6.77
C GLY A 38 -18.10 -8.38 -7.25
N ILE A 39 -17.53 -9.26 -6.43
CA ILE A 39 -16.29 -10.01 -6.73
C ILE A 39 -16.57 -11.51 -6.87
N SER A 40 -15.74 -12.19 -7.66
CA SER A 40 -15.79 -13.66 -7.73
C SER A 40 -15.10 -14.30 -6.52
N SER A 41 -15.51 -15.52 -6.15
CA SER A 41 -14.82 -16.30 -5.12
C SER A 41 -13.34 -16.52 -5.46
N ALA A 42 -13.01 -16.69 -6.74
CA ALA A 42 -11.61 -16.82 -7.19
C ALA A 42 -10.79 -15.55 -6.87
N THR A 43 -11.38 -14.37 -7.08
CA THR A 43 -10.77 -13.09 -6.70
C THR A 43 -10.53 -13.00 -5.20
N PHE A 44 -11.53 -13.40 -4.39
CA PHE A 44 -11.42 -13.40 -2.93
C PHE A 44 -10.27 -14.31 -2.44
N TYR A 45 -10.17 -15.54 -2.94
CA TYR A 45 -9.09 -16.43 -2.53
C TYR A 45 -7.72 -15.99 -3.03
N LYS A 46 -7.63 -15.37 -4.22
CA LYS A 46 -6.40 -14.73 -4.70
C LYS A 46 -5.95 -13.58 -3.79
N TRP A 47 -6.88 -12.82 -3.24
CA TRP A 47 -6.55 -11.80 -2.23
C TRP A 47 -6.13 -12.44 -0.92
N ARG A 48 -6.84 -13.49 -0.48
CA ARG A 48 -6.49 -14.22 0.75
C ARG A 48 -5.08 -14.82 0.68
N SER A 49 -4.63 -15.30 -0.49
CA SER A 49 -3.25 -15.79 -0.64
C SER A 49 -2.20 -14.66 -0.64
N LYS A 50 -2.56 -13.47 -1.12
CA LYS A 50 -1.64 -12.32 -1.23
C LYS A 50 -1.56 -11.48 0.05
N PHE A 51 -2.68 -11.33 0.73
CA PHE A 51 -2.86 -10.41 1.87
C PHE A 51 -3.34 -11.12 3.14
N GLY A 52 -3.67 -12.41 3.09
CA GLY A 52 -4.09 -13.16 4.28
C GLY A 52 -3.00 -13.18 5.35
N GLY A 53 -3.37 -12.92 6.59
CA GLY A 53 -2.44 -12.77 7.71
C GLY A 53 -1.72 -11.41 7.77
N MET A 54 -1.97 -10.49 6.84
CA MET A 54 -1.43 -9.13 6.90
C MET A 54 -2.40 -8.20 7.64
N ASP A 55 -1.99 -7.70 8.80
CA ASP A 55 -2.79 -6.70 9.52
C ASP A 55 -2.78 -5.35 8.76
N ALA A 56 -3.91 -4.66 8.77
CA ALA A 56 -4.03 -3.29 8.28
C ALA A 56 -3.01 -2.34 8.95
N SER A 57 -2.64 -2.58 10.21
CA SER A 57 -1.58 -1.83 10.90
C SER A 57 -0.20 -2.04 10.26
N LEU A 58 0.11 -3.26 9.82
CA LEU A 58 1.37 -3.60 9.17
C LEU A 58 1.48 -2.96 7.77
N MET A 59 0.37 -2.88 7.03
CA MET A 59 0.36 -2.15 5.75
C MET A 59 0.56 -0.65 5.90
N SER A 60 -0.09 -0.03 6.88
CA SER A 60 0.09 1.41 7.14
C SER A 60 1.55 1.72 7.48
N GLN A 61 2.16 0.89 8.36
CA GLN A 61 3.59 0.99 8.67
C GLN A 61 4.47 0.76 7.45
N LEU A 62 4.16 -0.24 6.60
CA LEU A 62 4.93 -0.50 5.38
C LEU A 62 4.90 0.69 4.43
N LYS A 63 3.74 1.33 4.26
CA LYS A 63 3.59 2.50 3.40
C LYS A 63 4.38 3.69 3.94
N GLU A 64 4.29 3.94 5.25
CA GLU A 64 5.04 5.01 5.91
C GLU A 64 6.56 4.80 5.76
N LEU A 65 7.05 3.58 5.97
CA LEU A 65 8.44 3.21 5.74
C LEU A 65 8.86 3.39 4.28
N GLN A 66 7.99 3.08 3.32
CA GLN A 66 8.27 3.29 1.89
C GLN A 66 8.38 4.79 1.54
N ASP A 67 7.49 5.61 2.09
CA ASP A 67 7.51 7.07 1.87
C ASP A 67 8.73 7.72 2.53
N GLU A 68 9.08 7.29 3.74
CA GLU A 68 10.29 7.74 4.43
C GLU A 68 11.56 7.32 3.67
N ASN A 69 11.64 6.07 3.20
CA ASN A 69 12.76 5.60 2.40
C ASN A 69 12.92 6.42 1.10
N ARG A 70 11.79 6.76 0.44
CA ARG A 70 11.80 7.64 -0.74
C ARG A 70 12.34 9.02 -0.41
N ARG A 71 11.91 9.62 0.71
CA ARG A 71 12.37 10.94 1.15
C ARG A 71 13.87 10.91 1.46
N LEU A 72 14.33 9.90 2.20
CA LEU A 72 15.74 9.73 2.56
C LEU A 72 16.62 9.57 1.32
N LYS A 73 16.21 8.75 0.34
CA LYS A 73 16.94 8.60 -0.92
C LYS A 73 17.06 9.93 -1.69
N LYS A 74 16.00 10.73 -1.72
CA LYS A 74 16.04 12.06 -2.35
C LYS A 74 17.05 12.98 -1.65
N MET A 75 16.95 13.08 -0.32
CA MET A 75 17.88 13.91 0.46
C MET A 75 19.33 13.47 0.30
N TYR A 76 19.58 12.17 0.25
CA TYR A 76 20.91 11.62 0.03
C TYR A 76 21.46 12.02 -1.35
N ALA A 77 20.64 11.90 -2.41
CA ALA A 77 21.04 12.31 -3.75
C ALA A 77 21.35 13.83 -3.82
N ASP A 78 20.52 14.67 -3.20
CA ASP A 78 20.70 16.12 -3.16
C ASP A 78 21.98 16.52 -2.40
N ALA A 79 22.26 15.84 -1.28
CA ALA A 79 23.47 16.05 -0.49
C ALA A 79 24.73 15.61 -1.25
N GLN A 80 24.67 14.46 -1.93
CA GLN A 80 25.77 13.96 -2.74
C GLN A 80 26.10 14.92 -3.90
N LEU A 81 25.07 15.39 -4.62
CA LEU A 81 25.23 16.39 -5.68
C LEU A 81 25.91 17.67 -5.17
N SER A 82 25.49 18.16 -4.00
CA SER A 82 26.06 19.35 -3.38
C SER A 82 27.54 19.15 -3.00
N ALA A 83 27.88 17.97 -2.48
CA ALA A 83 29.26 17.63 -2.15
C ALA A 83 30.15 17.55 -3.39
N ASP A 84 29.64 17.00 -4.50
CA ASP A 84 30.39 16.88 -5.74
C ASP A 84 30.60 18.26 -6.40
N LEU A 85 29.59 19.14 -6.40
CA LEU A 85 29.73 20.54 -6.84
C LEU A 85 30.78 21.30 -6.01
N LEU A 86 30.80 21.10 -4.68
CA LEU A 86 31.79 21.71 -3.80
C LEU A 86 33.21 21.23 -4.13
N LYS A 87 33.39 19.93 -4.36
CA LYS A 87 34.69 19.37 -4.77
C LYS A 87 35.16 19.94 -6.10
N GLU A 88 34.29 20.02 -7.11
CA GLU A 88 34.62 20.60 -8.41
C GLU A 88 35.00 22.09 -8.31
N ALA A 89 34.27 22.87 -7.50
CA ALA A 89 34.57 24.29 -7.29
C ALA A 89 35.93 24.50 -6.60
N MET A 90 36.31 23.60 -5.68
CA MET A 90 37.61 23.64 -5.02
C MET A 90 38.75 23.18 -5.95
N ALA A 91 38.48 22.22 -6.85
CA ALA A 91 39.45 21.76 -7.84
C ALA A 91 39.78 22.81 -8.92
N LYS A 92 38.87 23.74 -9.22
CA LYS A 92 39.08 24.83 -10.20
C LYS A 92 39.81 26.05 -9.64
N LYS A 93 40.15 26.09 -8.34
CA LYS A 93 40.79 27.25 -7.69
C LYS A 93 42.32 27.31 -7.81
N TRP A 94 42.91 26.45 -8.63
CA TRP A 94 44.35 26.37 -8.94
C TRP A 94 44.52 26.06 -10.42
#